data_AF-A0A9W4TX09-F1
#
_entry.id   AF-A0A9W4TX09-F1
#
_cell.length_a   1.000
_cell.length_b   1.000
_cell.length_c   1.000
_cell.angle_alpha   90.00
_cell.angle_beta   90.00
_cell.angle_gamma   90.00
#
_symmetry.space_group_name_H-M   'P 1'
#
loop_
_entity.id
_entity.type
_entity.pdbx_description
1 polymer ?
#
loop_
_entity_poly.entity_id
_entity_poly.type
_entity_poly.pdbx_seq_one_letter_code
_entity_poly.pdbx_strand_id
1 'polypeptide(L)'
;MSKESSTTNPYIPRYILDKPKWYDQNDKEGEDENKDELAHHRNQSEIKDYSLATTGQGINDELSLRQDTTNYDEKRDKYYGYSNEQWLEHLKKWKPIDITTNDNDSDDTDYELELIELGIDKSKLKRNYKQDPMERMIRDRSDIPDYIRNIKMNNEKLEIENKNESDLVKQNLINDESQFVRQSNDDDESKKLQNLQKFAWELDKKAVKHELLPETDLNLSVEASPTLVMLKQKKQEEERQIERENEAKRRKKLLEKYV
;
A
#
# COMPACT_ATOMS: atom_id res chain seq x y z
N MET A 1 -13.73 -12.49 17.78
CA MET A 1 -12.64 -12.97 18.65
C MET A 1 -12.50 -14.47 18.43
N SER A 2 -11.67 -14.85 17.47
CA SER A 2 -11.30 -16.24 17.21
C SER A 2 -10.34 -16.69 18.30
N LYS A 3 -10.63 -17.81 18.96
CA LYS A 3 -9.71 -18.48 19.88
C LYS A 3 -8.55 -19.01 19.04
N GLU A 4 -7.39 -18.38 19.14
CA GLU A 4 -6.14 -18.93 18.61
C GLU A 4 -5.79 -20.16 19.47
N SER A 5 -5.99 -21.35 18.92
CA SER A 5 -5.38 -22.55 19.49
C SER A 5 -3.89 -22.45 19.19
N SER A 6 -3.07 -22.34 20.24
CA SER A 6 -1.63 -22.20 20.14
C SER A 6 -1.01 -23.50 19.61
N THR A 7 -1.01 -23.66 18.29
CA THR A 7 -0.22 -24.70 17.64
C THR A 7 1.25 -24.31 17.75
N THR A 8 1.98 -24.97 18.62
CA THR A 8 3.41 -24.72 18.82
C THR A 8 4.17 -24.95 17.53
N ASN A 9 5.01 -23.99 17.18
CA ASN A 9 5.78 -24.04 15.94
C ASN A 9 6.75 -25.25 15.98
N PRO A 10 6.67 -26.19 15.01
CA PRO A 10 7.49 -27.40 14.99
C PRO A 10 8.99 -27.13 14.80
N TYR A 11 9.37 -25.91 14.41
CA TYR A 11 10.76 -25.50 14.23
C TYR A 11 11.44 -25.03 15.52
N ILE A 12 10.72 -24.93 16.64
CA ILE A 12 11.31 -24.55 17.92
C ILE A 12 12.05 -25.76 18.51
N PRO A 13 13.37 -25.66 18.78
CA PRO A 13 14.11 -26.76 19.41
C PRO A 13 13.55 -27.16 20.77
N ARG A 14 13.59 -28.46 21.09
CA ARG A 14 13.04 -29.02 22.34
C ARG A 14 13.54 -28.34 23.61
N TYR A 15 14.82 -27.96 23.67
CA TYR A 15 15.39 -27.31 24.85
C TYR A 15 14.82 -25.90 25.12
N ILE A 16 14.15 -25.28 24.15
CA ILE A 16 13.44 -24.01 24.32
C ILE A 16 12.04 -24.29 24.89
N LEU A 17 11.36 -25.33 24.39
CA LEU A 17 10.04 -25.75 24.87
C LEU A 17 10.11 -26.31 26.30
N ASP A 18 11.17 -27.06 26.61
CA ASP A 18 11.33 -27.70 27.92
C ASP A 18 11.57 -26.66 29.02
N LYS A 19 10.55 -26.40 29.84
CA LYS A 19 10.68 -25.58 31.04
C LYS A 19 11.58 -26.29 32.06
N PRO A 20 12.60 -25.63 32.62
CA PRO A 20 13.45 -26.24 33.64
C PRO A 20 12.64 -26.56 34.91
N LYS A 21 12.52 -27.86 35.21
CA LYS A 21 11.70 -28.41 36.32
C LYS A 21 12.01 -27.86 37.72
N TRP A 22 13.17 -27.22 37.91
CA TRP A 22 13.63 -26.76 39.22
C TRP A 22 13.16 -25.34 39.58
N TYR A 23 12.63 -24.58 38.61
CA TYR A 23 12.18 -23.19 38.81
C TYR A 23 10.70 -23.06 39.19
N ASP A 24 9.94 -24.15 39.15
CA ASP A 24 8.47 -24.11 39.11
C ASP A 24 7.85 -24.83 40.31
N GLN A 25 7.94 -24.22 41.50
CA GLN A 25 7.33 -24.74 42.72
C GLN A 25 5.89 -24.23 42.96
N ASN A 26 5.32 -23.45 42.02
CA ASN A 26 4.05 -22.74 42.21
C ASN A 26 2.88 -23.22 41.34
N ASP A 27 3.07 -24.22 40.48
CA ASP A 27 1.97 -24.79 39.70
C ASP A 27 1.12 -25.67 40.61
N LYS A 28 0.08 -25.06 41.19
CA LYS A 28 -1.04 -25.78 41.79
C LYS A 28 -1.69 -26.61 40.68
N GLU A 29 -1.68 -27.93 40.88
CA GLU A 29 -2.42 -28.91 40.10
C GLU A 29 -3.90 -28.45 39.98
N GLY A 30 -4.35 -28.01 38.80
CA GLY A 30 -5.78 -27.69 38.63
C GLY A 30 -6.28 -26.85 37.47
N GLU A 31 -5.46 -26.17 36.65
CA GLU A 31 -5.98 -25.34 35.54
C GLU A 31 -5.30 -25.68 34.19
N ASP A 32 -5.85 -26.67 33.49
CA ASP A 32 -5.34 -27.23 32.23
C ASP A 32 -6.26 -26.92 31.03
N GLU A 33 -6.48 -25.65 30.69
CA GLU A 33 -7.12 -25.36 29.39
C GLU A 33 -6.41 -24.33 28.49
N ASN A 34 -5.43 -23.55 28.94
CA ASN A 34 -4.63 -22.67 28.05
C ASN A 34 -3.24 -22.36 28.63
N LYS A 35 -2.40 -23.36 28.87
CA LYS A 35 -1.00 -23.13 29.30
C LYS A 35 -0.13 -22.80 28.10
N ASP A 36 0.31 -21.56 28.03
CA ASP A 36 1.29 -21.08 27.05
C ASP A 36 2.67 -21.72 27.30
N GLU A 37 3.07 -22.62 26.41
CA GLU A 37 4.29 -23.44 26.53
C GLU A 37 5.60 -22.62 26.56
N LEU A 38 5.58 -21.35 26.13
CA LEU A 38 6.76 -20.48 26.07
C LEU A 38 6.72 -19.35 27.11
N ALA A 39 5.84 -19.44 28.10
CA ALA A 39 5.69 -18.40 29.12
C ALA A 39 7.00 -18.11 29.89
N HIS A 40 7.87 -19.13 30.10
CA HIS A 40 9.15 -18.96 30.80
C HIS A 40 10.20 -18.14 30.02
N HIS A 41 10.00 -17.90 28.73
CA HIS A 41 10.88 -17.04 27.92
C HIS A 41 10.42 -15.57 27.89
N ARG A 42 9.26 -15.25 28.46
CA ARG A 42 8.71 -13.90 28.43
C ARG A 42 9.13 -13.12 29.67
N ASN A 43 9.76 -11.96 29.47
CA ASN A 43 10.19 -11.07 30.55
C ASN A 43 9.01 -10.38 31.27
N GLN A 44 7.84 -10.31 30.64
CA GLN A 44 6.60 -9.74 31.15
C GLN A 44 5.46 -10.73 30.85
N SER A 45 4.36 -10.68 31.60
CA SER A 45 3.18 -11.53 31.38
C SER A 45 2.49 -11.29 30.02
N GLU A 46 2.95 -10.31 29.24
CA GLU A 46 2.38 -9.89 27.97
C GLU A 46 3.30 -10.23 26.79
N ILE A 47 2.70 -10.59 25.66
CA ILE A 47 3.40 -10.81 24.38
C ILE A 47 3.78 -9.46 23.81
N LYS A 48 5.09 -9.18 23.73
CA LYS A 48 5.59 -8.01 23.01
C LYS A 48 5.66 -8.31 21.53
N ASP A 49 4.90 -7.54 20.74
CA ASP A 49 5.02 -7.54 19.29
C ASP A 49 6.12 -6.58 18.85
N TYR A 50 7.20 -7.11 18.27
CA TYR A 50 8.32 -6.34 17.72
C TYR A 50 8.11 -5.92 16.27
N SER A 51 7.03 -6.36 15.62
CA SER A 51 6.70 -5.92 14.26
C SER A 51 6.20 -4.48 14.21
N LEU A 52 5.68 -3.99 15.34
CA LEU A 52 5.19 -2.63 15.49
C LEU A 52 6.25 -1.74 16.12
N ALA A 53 6.43 -0.55 15.55
CA ALA A 53 7.26 0.47 16.16
C ALA A 53 6.62 0.92 17.48
N THR A 54 7.35 0.80 18.58
CA THR A 54 6.93 1.32 19.88
C THR A 54 7.23 2.82 19.97
N THR A 55 6.30 3.59 20.52
CA THR A 55 6.55 4.99 20.86
C THR A 55 7.51 5.11 22.04
N GLY A 56 8.28 6.20 22.08
CA GLY A 56 9.12 6.49 23.25
C GLY A 56 8.24 6.68 24.50
N GLN A 57 8.73 6.24 25.66
CA GLN A 57 8.02 6.33 26.95
C GLN A 57 7.84 7.77 27.47
N GLY A 58 8.33 8.77 26.74
CA GLY A 58 8.35 10.17 27.15
C GLY A 58 9.62 10.53 27.92
N ILE A 59 9.69 11.78 28.37
CA ILE A 59 10.76 12.32 29.21
C ILE A 59 10.09 12.77 30.52
N ASN A 60 10.47 12.13 31.63
CA ASN A 60 9.94 12.43 32.96
C ASN A 60 11.09 12.88 33.87
N ASP A 61 11.29 14.19 33.98
CA ASP A 61 12.31 14.77 34.85
C ASP A 61 11.76 14.87 36.29
N GLU A 62 11.94 13.81 37.09
CA GLU A 62 11.65 13.87 38.51
C GLU A 62 12.72 14.71 39.24
N LEU A 63 12.34 15.86 39.78
CA LEU A 63 13.25 16.78 40.49
C LEU A 63 13.75 16.24 41.86
N SER A 64 13.33 15.04 42.25
CA SER A 64 13.82 14.35 43.44
C SER A 64 15.28 13.90 43.23
N LEU A 65 16.05 13.80 44.32
CA LEU A 65 17.47 13.40 44.31
C LEU A 65 17.67 12.15 43.42
N ARG A 66 18.49 12.31 42.37
CA ARG A 66 18.81 11.28 41.36
C ARG A 66 18.88 9.89 42.00
N GLN A 67 17.86 9.07 41.75
CA GLN A 67 17.91 7.67 42.15
C GLN A 67 18.88 6.93 41.23
N ASP A 68 19.75 6.10 41.81
CA ASP A 68 20.75 5.31 41.07
C ASP A 68 20.15 4.26 40.12
N THR A 69 18.84 4.07 40.15
CA THR A 69 18.04 3.17 39.28
C THR A 69 17.75 3.74 37.90
N THR A 70 18.17 4.97 37.63
CA THR A 70 17.93 5.68 36.36
C THR A 70 18.69 5.07 35.17
N ASN A 71 18.08 5.18 33.99
CA ASN A 71 18.65 4.66 32.75
C ASN A 71 20.00 5.33 32.44
N TYR A 72 20.85 4.64 31.68
CA TYR A 72 22.16 5.19 31.30
C TYR A 72 22.05 6.54 30.59
N ASP A 73 21.05 6.68 29.72
CA ASP A 73 20.81 7.89 28.95
C ASP A 73 20.32 9.05 29.83
N GLU A 74 19.43 8.79 30.79
CA GLU A 74 18.95 9.79 31.77
C GLU A 74 20.12 10.34 32.61
N LYS A 75 21.03 9.47 33.07
CA LYS A 75 22.20 9.90 33.86
C LYS A 75 23.12 10.83 33.09
N ARG A 76 23.16 10.71 31.77
CA ARG A 76 24.04 11.47 30.87
C ARG A 76 23.28 12.54 30.09
N ASP A 77 22.01 12.75 30.39
CA ASP A 77 21.24 13.76 29.68
C ASP A 77 21.78 15.16 29.99
N LYS A 78 22.24 15.81 28.93
CA LYS A 78 22.77 17.17 28.96
C LYS A 78 21.68 18.19 29.26
N TYR A 79 20.43 17.87 28.90
CA TYR A 79 19.27 18.74 29.01
C TYR A 79 18.38 18.38 30.21
N TYR A 80 18.87 17.56 31.14
CA TYR A 80 18.12 17.22 32.37
C TYR A 80 17.75 18.47 33.17
N GLY A 81 16.45 18.67 33.44
CA GLY A 81 15.95 19.83 34.17
C GLY A 81 15.99 21.14 33.36
N TYR A 82 16.11 21.04 32.02
CA TYR A 82 16.04 22.21 31.15
C TYR A 82 14.64 22.83 31.19
N SER A 83 14.57 24.12 31.56
CA SER A 83 13.29 24.83 31.67
C SER A 83 12.90 25.52 30.36
N ASN A 84 11.59 25.63 30.13
CA ASN A 84 11.05 26.35 28.96
C ASN A 84 11.43 27.84 28.94
N GLU A 85 11.79 28.42 30.08
CA GLU A 85 12.19 29.82 30.20
C GLU A 85 13.48 30.12 29.42
N GLN A 86 14.45 29.20 29.44
CA GLN A 86 15.70 29.33 28.70
C GLN A 86 15.46 29.33 27.17
N TRP A 87 14.50 28.53 26.71
CA TRP A 87 14.08 28.53 25.30
C TRP A 87 13.38 29.84 24.91
N LEU A 88 12.51 30.37 25.79
CA LEU A 88 11.83 31.65 25.55
C LEU A 88 12.82 32.82 25.44
N GLU A 89 13.92 32.82 26.20
CA GLU A 89 14.99 33.80 26.04
C GLU A 89 15.69 33.70 24.68
N HIS A 90 15.93 32.48 24.20
CA HIS A 90 16.49 32.27 22.87
C HIS A 90 15.53 32.79 21.79
N LEU A 91 14.23 32.52 21.92
CA LEU A 91 13.21 33.08 21.02
C LEU A 91 13.18 34.60 21.05
N LYS A 92 13.36 35.25 22.21
CA LYS A 92 13.45 36.72 22.30
C LYS A 92 14.65 37.29 21.56
N LYS A 93 15.79 36.59 21.59
CA LYS A 93 17.00 36.96 20.82
C LYS A 93 16.86 36.68 19.33
N TRP A 94 16.02 35.71 18.97
CA TRP A 94 15.79 35.29 17.58
C TRP A 94 14.64 36.04 16.90
N LYS A 95 13.75 36.69 17.67
CA LYS A 95 12.93 37.78 17.14
C LYS A 95 13.91 38.76 16.47
N PRO A 96 13.71 39.09 15.19
CA PRO A 96 14.64 39.95 14.47
C PRO A 96 14.77 41.26 15.29
N ILE A 97 15.91 41.94 15.35
CA ILE A 97 16.42 42.76 14.23
C ILE A 97 15.29 43.12 13.25
N ASP A 98 14.13 43.52 13.79
CA ASP A 98 13.01 43.99 13.00
C ASP A 98 13.46 45.36 12.48
N ILE A 99 13.77 45.41 11.18
CA ILE A 99 13.60 46.57 10.32
C ILE A 99 14.56 47.75 10.60
N THR A 100 15.84 47.57 10.27
CA THR A 100 16.70 48.68 9.81
C THR A 100 17.45 48.30 8.52
N THR A 101 16.85 47.49 7.66
CA THR A 101 17.20 47.52 6.24
C THR A 101 16.52 48.75 5.66
N ASN A 102 17.31 49.76 5.31
CA ASN A 102 16.84 50.90 4.55
C ASN A 102 16.12 50.40 3.29
N ASP A 103 14.80 50.58 3.24
CA ASP A 103 13.95 50.34 2.07
C ASP A 103 14.31 51.35 0.95
N ASN A 104 15.41 51.09 0.26
CA ASN A 104 15.87 51.79 -0.94
C ASN A 104 16.07 50.82 -2.12
N ASP A 105 15.34 49.70 -2.13
CA ASP A 105 15.31 48.81 -3.30
C ASP A 105 14.26 49.33 -4.28
N SER A 106 14.72 50.21 -5.17
CA SER A 106 13.98 50.80 -6.30
C SER A 106 13.84 49.84 -7.50
N ASP A 107 14.23 48.58 -7.33
CA ASP A 107 14.40 47.58 -8.41
C ASP A 107 13.20 46.61 -8.51
N ASP A 108 12.03 46.97 -7.98
CA ASP A 108 10.84 46.09 -7.97
C ASP A 108 9.95 46.22 -9.22
N THR A 109 10.24 47.16 -10.13
CA THR A 109 9.31 47.48 -11.25
C THR A 109 9.74 46.98 -12.62
N ASP A 110 11.03 46.73 -12.84
CA ASP A 110 11.61 46.26 -14.10
C ASP A 110 11.47 44.75 -14.29
N TYR A 111 11.62 43.94 -13.24
CA TYR A 111 11.41 42.49 -13.36
C TYR A 111 9.97 42.11 -13.76
N GLU A 112 8.96 42.86 -13.29
CA GLU A 112 7.57 42.57 -13.61
C GLU A 112 7.22 42.84 -15.08
N LEU A 113 7.80 43.89 -15.65
CA LEU A 113 7.62 44.27 -17.06
C LEU A 113 8.25 43.25 -18.00
N GLU A 114 9.48 42.80 -17.70
CA GLU A 114 10.17 41.77 -18.47
C GLU A 114 9.42 40.43 -18.43
N LEU A 115 8.85 40.05 -17.28
CA LEU A 115 8.07 38.82 -17.13
C LEU A 115 6.77 38.84 -17.96
N ILE A 116 6.13 40.02 -18.04
CA ILE A 116 4.95 40.24 -18.89
C ILE A 116 5.35 40.16 -20.37
N GLU A 117 6.48 40.74 -20.77
CA GLU A 117 7.01 40.65 -22.14
C GLU A 117 7.35 39.21 -22.54
N LEU A 118 7.88 38.42 -21.60
CA LEU A 118 8.13 36.97 -21.75
C LEU A 118 6.86 36.11 -21.75
N GLY A 119 5.68 36.70 -21.55
CA GLY A 119 4.39 35.98 -21.51
C GLY A 119 4.21 35.06 -20.30
N ILE A 120 4.98 35.29 -19.23
CA ILE A 120 4.94 34.52 -17.98
C ILE A 120 4.09 35.29 -16.97
N ASP A 121 2.82 34.91 -16.85
CA ASP A 121 1.95 35.46 -15.81
C ASP A 121 2.47 35.17 -14.40
N LYS A 122 2.29 36.13 -13.49
CA LYS A 122 2.59 36.01 -12.05
C LYS A 122 1.97 34.77 -11.39
N SER A 123 0.87 34.24 -11.95
CA SER A 123 0.21 33.01 -11.51
C SER A 123 1.03 31.73 -11.81
N LYS A 124 1.88 31.75 -12.84
CA LYS A 124 2.75 30.63 -13.24
C LYS A 124 4.06 30.60 -12.44
N LEU A 125 4.54 31.76 -11.98
CA LEU A 125 5.77 31.89 -11.17
C LEU A 125 5.67 31.23 -9.79
N LYS A 126 4.46 31.15 -9.21
CA LYS A 126 4.23 30.49 -7.91
C LYS A 126 4.52 28.98 -7.90
N ARG A 127 4.80 28.38 -9.06
CA ARG A 127 5.14 26.95 -9.20
C ARG A 127 6.61 26.68 -9.44
N ASN A 128 7.46 27.71 -9.50
CA ASN A 128 8.88 27.54 -9.78
C ASN A 128 9.65 27.32 -8.47
N TYR A 129 9.80 26.04 -8.10
CA TYR A 129 10.85 25.63 -7.17
C TYR A 129 12.19 25.94 -7.83
N LYS A 130 12.83 27.03 -7.41
CA LYS A 130 14.23 27.29 -7.72
C LYS A 130 15.05 26.17 -7.06
N GLN A 131 15.38 25.14 -7.83
CA GLN A 131 16.32 24.10 -7.42
C GLN A 131 17.57 24.28 -8.26
N ASP A 132 18.71 24.36 -7.59
CA ASP A 132 19.99 24.37 -8.27
C ASP A 132 20.13 23.11 -9.13
N PRO A 133 20.47 23.23 -10.42
CA PRO A 133 20.51 22.09 -11.33
C PRO A 133 21.56 21.03 -10.92
N MET A 134 22.54 21.41 -10.09
CA MET A 134 23.57 20.51 -9.55
C MET A 134 23.15 19.76 -8.28
N GLU A 135 22.20 20.29 -7.49
CA GLU A 135 21.75 19.66 -6.23
C GLU A 135 20.35 19.04 -6.37
N ARG A 136 19.98 18.66 -7.61
CA ARG A 136 18.71 17.99 -7.86
C ARG A 136 18.67 16.66 -7.11
N MET A 137 17.76 16.55 -6.15
CA MET A 137 17.41 15.28 -5.54
C MET A 137 16.84 14.34 -6.62
N ILE A 138 17.20 13.06 -6.59
CA ILE A 138 16.66 12.03 -7.51
C ILE A 138 15.12 11.90 -7.38
N ARG A 139 14.57 12.31 -6.23
CA ARG A 139 13.14 12.27 -5.97
C ARG A 139 12.43 13.52 -6.47
N ASP A 140 11.47 13.32 -7.35
CA ASP A 140 10.54 14.37 -7.77
C ASP A 140 9.64 14.80 -6.60
N ARG A 141 9.70 16.09 -6.24
CA ARG A 141 8.89 16.64 -5.14
C ARG A 141 7.40 16.71 -5.47
N SER A 142 7.06 16.72 -6.76
CA SER A 142 5.68 16.67 -7.23
C SER A 142 5.07 15.28 -7.08
N ASP A 143 5.88 14.23 -6.98
CA ASP A 143 5.39 12.87 -6.78
C ASP A 143 5.22 12.58 -5.27
N ILE A 144 3.96 12.50 -4.85
CA ILE A 144 3.59 12.20 -3.46
C ILE A 144 3.44 10.68 -3.35
N PRO A 145 4.29 9.99 -2.55
CA PRO A 145 4.24 8.55 -2.39
C PRO A 145 2.96 8.12 -1.68
N ASP A 146 2.49 6.91 -1.99
CA ASP A 146 1.16 6.45 -1.59
C ASP A 146 0.98 6.33 -0.06
N TYR A 147 2.04 5.97 0.67
CA TYR A 147 1.99 5.89 2.12
C TYR A 147 1.75 7.24 2.80
N ILE A 148 2.12 8.36 2.15
CA ILE A 148 1.82 9.71 2.66
C ILE A 148 0.36 10.09 2.42
N ARG A 149 -0.21 9.66 1.29
CA ARG A 149 -1.61 9.98 0.92
C ARG A 149 -2.62 9.48 1.95
N ASN A 150 -2.30 8.38 2.62
CA ASN A 150 -3.18 7.72 3.57
C ASN A 150 -2.83 7.97 5.05
N ILE A 151 -1.98 8.96 5.36
CA ILE A 151 -1.73 9.37 6.74
C ILE A 151 -3.02 9.97 7.31
N LYS A 152 -3.76 9.17 8.08
CA LYS A 152 -4.90 9.59 8.89
C LYS A 152 -4.63 9.16 10.33
N MET A 153 -4.87 10.04 11.29
CA MET A 153 -4.94 9.61 12.69
C MET A 153 -6.25 8.84 12.88
N ASN A 154 -6.20 7.53 12.76
CA ASN A 154 -7.20 6.66 13.38
C ASN A 154 -6.50 5.93 14.51
N ASN A 155 -6.96 6.17 15.75
CA ASN A 155 -6.52 5.48 16.97
C ASN A 155 -5.00 5.38 17.12
N GLU A 156 -4.32 6.49 17.43
CA GLU A 156 -2.92 6.55 17.95
C GLU A 156 -1.81 5.91 17.10
N LYS A 157 -2.15 5.23 15.99
CA LYS A 157 -1.23 4.44 15.19
C LYS A 157 -1.17 5.00 13.78
N LEU A 158 0.04 5.37 13.36
CA LEU A 158 0.34 5.60 11.95
C LEU A 158 0.46 4.23 11.30
N GLU A 159 -0.64 3.74 10.73
CA GLU A 159 -0.61 2.59 9.85
C GLU A 159 -0.05 3.06 8.50
N ILE A 160 1.28 3.00 8.39
CA ILE A 160 2.00 3.02 7.11
C ILE A 160 1.78 1.64 6.48
N GLU A 161 0.53 1.30 6.22
CA GLU A 161 0.27 0.26 5.24
C GLU A 161 0.80 0.86 3.94
N ASN A 162 1.82 0.21 3.36
CA ASN A 162 1.99 0.26 1.92
C ASN A 162 0.73 -0.35 1.33
N LYS A 163 -0.33 0.47 1.32
CA LYS A 163 -1.40 0.36 0.38
C LYS A 163 -0.72 0.64 -0.94
N ASN A 164 -0.08 -0.41 -1.48
CA ASN A 164 -0.01 -0.54 -2.91
C ASN A 164 -1.45 -0.27 -3.39
N GLU A 165 -1.62 0.22 -4.61
CA GLU A 165 -2.97 0.39 -5.18
C GLU A 165 -3.89 -0.83 -4.95
N SER A 166 -3.34 -2.02 -4.66
CA SER A 166 -3.96 -3.20 -4.04
C SER A 166 -5.09 -2.94 -3.04
N ASP A 167 -4.99 -1.95 -2.16
CA ASP A 167 -5.99 -1.70 -1.11
C ASP A 167 -7.15 -0.80 -1.56
N LEU A 168 -6.91 0.05 -2.56
CA LEU A 168 -7.97 0.72 -3.33
C LEU A 168 -8.61 -0.28 -4.32
N VAL A 169 -7.84 -1.27 -4.76
CA VAL A 169 -8.22 -2.43 -5.59
C VAL A 169 -8.86 -3.56 -4.75
N LYS A 170 -9.12 -3.38 -3.45
CA LYS A 170 -9.93 -4.32 -2.62
C LYS A 170 -11.34 -4.57 -3.17
N GLN A 171 -11.83 -3.75 -4.08
CA GLN A 171 -13.08 -4.03 -4.83
C GLN A 171 -12.90 -5.10 -5.93
N ASN A 172 -11.66 -5.43 -6.27
CA ASN A 172 -11.23 -6.19 -7.42
C ASN A 172 -10.30 -7.37 -7.01
N LEU A 173 -10.54 -8.00 -5.86
CA LEU A 173 -9.81 -9.18 -5.39
C LEU A 173 -10.72 -10.43 -5.47
N ILE A 174 -10.22 -11.52 -6.06
CA ILE A 174 -10.99 -12.79 -6.24
C ILE A 174 -10.81 -13.73 -5.05
N ASN A 175 -9.67 -13.66 -4.33
CA ASN A 175 -9.32 -14.64 -3.31
C ASN A 175 -8.95 -13.97 -1.98
N ASP A 176 -9.52 -14.51 -0.89
CA ASP A 176 -9.38 -13.96 0.46
C ASP A 176 -8.16 -14.50 1.23
N GLU A 177 -7.57 -15.64 0.83
CA GLU A 177 -6.72 -16.42 1.76
C GLU A 177 -5.22 -16.52 1.42
N SER A 178 -4.74 -16.25 0.19
CA SER A 178 -3.30 -16.49 -0.07
C SER A 178 -2.63 -15.82 -1.26
N GLN A 179 -3.35 -15.18 -2.18
CA GLN A 179 -2.72 -14.62 -3.38
C GLN A 179 -3.36 -13.30 -3.81
N PHE A 180 -2.53 -12.26 -3.88
CA PHE A 180 -2.89 -11.00 -4.52
C PHE A 180 -2.83 -11.20 -6.05
N VAL A 181 -3.97 -11.54 -6.65
CA VAL A 181 -4.12 -11.58 -8.11
C VAL A 181 -4.80 -10.28 -8.53
N ARG A 182 -4.07 -9.43 -9.28
CA ARG A 182 -4.65 -8.24 -9.90
C ARG A 182 -5.79 -8.67 -10.83
N GLN A 183 -7.03 -8.30 -10.51
CA GLN A 183 -8.10 -8.47 -11.50
C GLN A 183 -7.82 -7.55 -12.68
N SER A 184 -7.83 -8.14 -13.86
CA SER A 184 -7.70 -7.50 -15.15
C SER A 184 -8.97 -6.72 -15.55
N ASN A 185 -9.74 -6.23 -14.57
CA ASN A 185 -11.04 -5.60 -14.83
C ASN A 185 -10.92 -4.13 -15.24
N ASP A 186 -9.77 -3.50 -14.98
CA ASP A 186 -9.57 -2.07 -15.27
C ASP A 186 -9.05 -1.83 -16.70
N ASP A 187 -8.34 -2.79 -17.29
CA ASP A 187 -7.74 -2.64 -18.62
C ASP A 187 -8.60 -3.35 -19.69
N ASP A 188 -9.25 -2.59 -20.59
CA ASP A 188 -10.11 -3.12 -21.66
C ASP A 188 -9.40 -4.14 -22.56
N GLU A 189 -8.08 -4.02 -22.75
CA GLU A 189 -7.27 -4.95 -23.54
C GLU A 189 -7.13 -6.31 -22.87
N SER A 190 -6.98 -6.33 -21.54
CA SER A 190 -6.81 -7.55 -20.78
C SER A 190 -8.10 -8.39 -20.76
N LYS A 191 -9.27 -7.74 -20.70
CA LYS A 191 -10.58 -8.41 -20.90
C LYS A 191 -10.71 -9.01 -22.30
N LYS A 192 -10.29 -8.28 -23.33
CA LYS A 192 -10.31 -8.78 -24.73
C LYS A 192 -9.42 -10.02 -24.86
N LEU A 193 -8.22 -10.01 -24.27
CA LEU A 193 -7.31 -11.15 -24.28
C LEU A 193 -7.92 -12.36 -23.55
N GLN A 194 -8.51 -12.18 -22.38
CA GLN A 194 -9.20 -13.27 -21.67
C GLN A 194 -10.36 -13.85 -22.45
N ASN A 195 -11.17 -13.01 -23.11
CA ASN A 195 -12.26 -13.46 -23.95
C ASN A 195 -11.75 -14.23 -25.17
N LEU A 196 -10.67 -13.76 -25.79
CA LEU A 196 -10.01 -14.43 -26.92
C LEU A 196 -9.38 -15.78 -26.50
N GLN A 197 -8.85 -15.88 -25.28
CA GLN A 197 -8.36 -17.13 -24.71
C GLN A 197 -9.49 -18.13 -24.42
N LYS A 198 -10.59 -17.66 -23.82
CA LYS A 198 -11.79 -18.50 -23.65
C LYS A 198 -12.32 -19.00 -24.98
N PHE A 199 -12.35 -18.13 -25.99
CA PHE A 199 -12.75 -18.45 -27.35
C PHE A 199 -11.86 -19.54 -27.98
N ALA A 200 -10.54 -19.40 -27.89
CA ALA A 200 -9.58 -20.41 -28.33
C ALA A 200 -9.82 -21.76 -27.66
N TRP A 201 -9.99 -21.80 -26.34
CA TRP A 201 -10.29 -23.03 -25.60
C TRP A 201 -11.63 -23.67 -25.99
N GLU A 202 -12.65 -22.88 -26.34
CA GLU A 202 -13.92 -23.42 -26.80
C GLU A 202 -13.80 -24.08 -28.18
N LEU A 203 -13.03 -23.48 -29.10
CA LEU A 203 -12.76 -24.07 -30.41
C LEU A 203 -11.94 -25.35 -30.29
N ASP A 204 -10.92 -25.33 -29.45
CA ASP A 204 -10.06 -26.50 -29.20
C ASP A 204 -10.86 -27.66 -28.59
N LYS A 205 -11.70 -27.39 -27.57
CA LYS A 205 -12.64 -28.39 -27.01
C LYS A 205 -13.62 -28.95 -28.04
N LYS A 206 -14.08 -28.14 -29.01
CA LYS A 206 -14.97 -28.61 -30.09
C LYS A 206 -14.21 -29.49 -31.09
N ALA A 207 -12.97 -29.14 -31.42
CA ALA A 207 -12.12 -29.92 -32.31
C ALA A 207 -11.78 -31.30 -31.72
N VAL A 208 -11.43 -31.35 -30.44
CA VAL A 208 -11.14 -32.60 -29.72
C VAL A 208 -12.35 -33.54 -29.65
N LYS A 209 -13.58 -32.99 -29.54
CA LYS A 209 -14.83 -33.80 -29.49
C LYS A 209 -15.22 -34.47 -30.81
N HIS A 210 -14.69 -34.02 -31.95
CA HIS A 210 -15.07 -34.52 -33.27
C HIS A 210 -14.10 -35.58 -33.86
N GLU A 211 -13.16 -36.10 -33.05
CA GLU A 211 -12.18 -37.17 -33.35
C GLU A 211 -11.05 -36.83 -34.36
N LEU A 212 -9.82 -37.32 -34.06
CA LEU A 212 -8.61 -37.50 -34.93
C LEU A 212 -7.56 -36.38 -35.11
N LEU A 213 -7.28 -35.54 -34.10
CA LEU A 213 -6.11 -34.64 -34.14
C LEU A 213 -5.27 -34.74 -32.85
N PRO A 214 -3.94 -34.50 -32.92
CA PRO A 214 -3.05 -34.56 -31.77
C PRO A 214 -3.53 -33.64 -30.64
N GLU A 215 -3.14 -33.97 -29.41
CA GLU A 215 -3.66 -33.40 -28.14
C GLU A 215 -3.60 -31.87 -28.04
N THR A 216 -2.89 -31.17 -28.93
CA THR A 216 -2.85 -29.70 -29.01
C THR A 216 -2.66 -29.22 -30.45
N ASP A 217 -3.67 -28.59 -31.06
CA ASP A 217 -3.51 -27.88 -32.35
C ASP A 217 -2.93 -26.48 -32.10
N LEU A 218 -1.67 -26.27 -32.51
CA LEU A 218 -0.98 -24.98 -32.37
C LEU A 218 -1.69 -23.83 -33.10
N ASN A 219 -2.52 -24.14 -34.11
CA ASN A 219 -3.31 -23.14 -34.84
C ASN A 219 -4.52 -22.61 -34.04
N LEU A 220 -4.81 -23.18 -32.87
CA LEU A 220 -5.87 -22.72 -31.99
C LEU A 220 -5.33 -22.10 -30.70
N SER A 221 -4.03 -22.16 -30.46
CA SER A 221 -3.39 -21.50 -29.32
C SER A 221 -3.23 -19.99 -29.57
N VAL A 222 -3.67 -19.20 -28.58
CA VAL A 222 -3.52 -17.74 -28.58
C VAL A 222 -2.05 -17.31 -28.59
N GLU A 223 -1.19 -18.06 -27.90
CA GLU A 223 0.23 -17.75 -27.79
C GLU A 223 1.00 -18.13 -29.05
N ALA A 224 0.61 -19.24 -29.71
CA ALA A 224 1.30 -19.71 -30.91
C ALA A 224 0.78 -19.04 -32.21
N SER A 225 -0.50 -18.70 -32.29
CA SER A 225 -1.11 -18.11 -33.49
C SER A 225 -2.13 -16.98 -33.17
N PRO A 226 -1.70 -15.90 -32.50
CA PRO A 226 -2.59 -14.86 -31.96
C PRO A 226 -3.49 -14.20 -33.02
N THR A 227 -2.91 -13.85 -34.16
CA THR A 227 -3.64 -13.18 -35.27
C THR A 227 -4.67 -14.08 -35.91
N LEU A 228 -4.40 -15.38 -36.02
CA LEU A 228 -5.30 -16.35 -36.63
C LEU A 228 -6.53 -16.58 -35.74
N VAL A 229 -6.32 -16.73 -34.42
CA VAL A 229 -7.41 -16.82 -33.45
C VAL A 229 -8.25 -15.53 -33.44
N MET A 230 -7.60 -14.36 -33.47
CA MET A 230 -8.30 -13.07 -33.51
C MET A 230 -9.16 -12.92 -34.77
N LEU A 231 -8.65 -13.31 -35.95
CA LEU A 231 -9.42 -13.29 -37.19
C LEU A 231 -10.60 -14.25 -37.15
N LYS A 232 -10.44 -15.46 -36.59
CA LYS A 232 -11.54 -16.41 -36.40
C LYS A 232 -12.61 -15.85 -35.47
N GLN A 233 -12.22 -15.25 -34.36
CA GLN A 233 -13.15 -14.60 -33.43
C GLN A 233 -13.95 -13.50 -34.12
N LYS A 234 -13.27 -12.62 -34.87
CA LYS A 234 -13.92 -11.52 -35.60
C LYS A 234 -14.95 -12.05 -36.60
N LYS A 235 -14.60 -13.06 -37.40
CA LYS A 235 -15.54 -13.70 -38.34
C LYS A 235 -16.78 -14.26 -37.63
N GLN A 236 -16.60 -14.94 -36.50
CA GLN A 236 -17.72 -15.50 -35.75
C GLN A 236 -18.59 -14.44 -35.06
N GLU A 237 -18.02 -13.29 -34.70
CA GLU A 237 -18.80 -12.14 -34.22
C GLU A 237 -19.63 -11.51 -35.33
N GLU A 238 -19.06 -11.34 -36.53
CA GLU A 238 -19.77 -10.86 -37.72
C GLU A 238 -20.94 -11.80 -38.09
N GLU A 239 -20.71 -13.11 -38.11
CA GLU A 239 -21.76 -14.11 -38.35
C GLU A 239 -22.89 -14.03 -37.31
N ARG A 240 -22.55 -13.95 -36.02
CA ARG A 240 -23.55 -13.80 -34.94
C ARG A 240 -24.34 -12.49 -35.04
N GLN A 241 -23.73 -11.40 -35.50
CA GLN A 241 -24.43 -10.14 -35.72
C GLN A 241 -25.46 -10.27 -36.85
N ILE A 242 -25.06 -10.86 -37.98
CA ILE A 242 -25.95 -11.11 -39.12
C ILE A 242 -27.13 -11.99 -38.71
N GLU A 243 -26.89 -13.05 -37.93
CA GLU A 243 -27.95 -13.92 -37.41
C GLU A 243 -28.94 -13.17 -36.50
N ARG A 244 -28.45 -12.35 -35.56
CA ARG A 244 -29.31 -11.53 -34.69
C ARG A 244 -30.16 -10.54 -35.50
N GLU A 245 -29.59 -9.91 -36.52
CA GLU A 245 -30.36 -9.04 -37.40
C GLU A 245 -31.47 -9.80 -38.14
N ASN A 246 -31.17 -11.01 -38.62
CA ASN A 246 -32.14 -11.86 -39.29
C ASN A 246 -33.23 -12.34 -38.33
N GLU A 247 -32.90 -12.69 -37.10
CA GLU A 247 -33.87 -13.01 -36.05
C GLU A 247 -34.74 -11.82 -35.68
N ALA A 248 -34.17 -10.62 -35.54
CA ALA A 248 -34.92 -9.39 -35.27
C ALA A 248 -35.89 -9.08 -36.42
N LYS A 249 -35.45 -9.25 -37.68
CA LYS A 249 -36.31 -9.12 -38.87
C LYS A 249 -37.43 -10.17 -38.86
N ARG A 250 -37.15 -11.42 -38.46
CA ARG A 250 -38.17 -12.49 -38.33
C ARG A 250 -39.18 -12.18 -37.22
N ARG A 251 -38.73 -11.72 -36.05
CA ARG A 251 -39.59 -11.31 -34.94
C ARG A 251 -40.48 -10.14 -35.32
N LYS A 252 -39.93 -9.13 -36.00
CA LYS A 252 -40.69 -7.98 -36.50
C LYS A 252 -41.77 -8.40 -37.51
N LYS A 253 -41.42 -9.24 -38.48
CA LYS A 253 -42.39 -9.81 -39.44
C LYS A 253 -43.48 -10.67 -38.78
N LEU A 254 -43.16 -11.36 -37.70
CA LEU A 254 -44.16 -12.11 -36.92
C LEU A 254 -45.12 -11.14 -36.21
N LEU A 255 -44.60 -10.12 -35.53
CA LEU A 255 -45.42 -9.09 -34.88
C LEU A 255 -46.36 -8.36 -35.85
N GLU A 256 -45.87 -8.00 -37.04
CA GLU A 256 -46.68 -7.37 -38.10
C GLU A 256 -47.81 -8.27 -38.63
N LYS A 257 -47.75 -9.59 -38.43
CA LYS A 257 -48.84 -10.52 -38.82
C LYS A 257 -49.94 -10.67 -37.77
N TYR A 258 -49.68 -10.25 -36.53
CA TYR A 258 -50.60 -10.40 -35.39
C TYR A 258 -51.18 -9.04 -34.92
N VAL A 259 -50.88 -7.96 -35.64
CA VAL A 259 -51.51 -6.63 -35.52
C VAL A 259 -52.41 -6.40 -36.72
#